data_AF-A0A350PDN5-F1
#
_entry.id   AF-A0A350PDN5-F1
#
_cell.length_a   1.000
_cell.length_b   1.000
_cell.length_c   1.000
_cell.angle_alpha   90.00
_cell.angle_beta   90.00
_cell.angle_gamma   90.00
#
_symmetry.space_group_name_H-M   'P 1'
#
loop_
_entity.id
_entity.type
_entity.pdbx_description
1 polymer ?
#
loop_
_entity_poly.entity_id
_entity_poly.type
_entity_poly.pdbx_seq_one_letter_code
_entity_poly.pdbx_strand_id
1 'polypeptide(L)'
;MTHLHVDINVNEAIQPGDFIRLILLNSVGDGETSGSFTINSNILLQNTWLGLDIPLSSFNGLNDRSEIGLTFFVSDNTVSDIFVDNIYFFKN
;
A
#
# COMPACT_ATOMS: atom_id res chain seq x y z
N MET A 1 13.03 7.14 8.35
CA MET A 1 11.83 7.14 7.49
C MET A 1 10.61 7.05 8.39
N THR A 2 9.60 7.86 8.18
CA THR A 2 8.37 7.90 9.00
C THR A 2 7.11 7.61 8.19
N HIS A 3 7.17 7.82 6.87
CA HIS A 3 6.05 7.71 5.95
C HIS A 3 6.47 6.95 4.70
N LEU A 4 5.49 6.30 4.07
CA LEU A 4 5.52 5.83 2.70
C LEU A 4 4.66 6.78 1.86
N HIS A 5 5.21 7.31 0.78
CA HIS A 5 4.44 7.93 -0.29
C HIS A 5 4.18 6.90 -1.39
N VAL A 6 2.98 6.92 -1.97
CA VAL A 6 2.63 6.14 -3.16
C VAL A 6 1.51 6.84 -3.93
N ASP A 7 1.62 6.84 -5.27
CA ASP A 7 0.54 7.22 -6.16
C ASP A 7 -0.10 5.96 -6.77
N ILE A 8 -1.42 5.87 -6.71
CA ILE A 8 -2.19 4.75 -7.27
C ILE A 8 -3.30 5.30 -8.18
N ASN A 9 -3.47 4.70 -9.36
CA ASN A 9 -4.58 4.95 -10.25
C ASN A 9 -5.29 3.63 -10.56
N VAL A 10 -6.60 3.55 -10.29
CA VAL A 10 -7.43 2.38 -10.61
C VAL A 10 -7.99 2.55 -12.02
N ASN A 11 -7.52 1.72 -12.96
CA ASN A 11 -7.86 1.83 -14.38
C ASN A 11 -9.12 1.02 -14.75
N GLU A 12 -10.07 0.92 -13.82
CA GLU A 12 -11.34 0.23 -14.00
C GLU A 12 -12.42 0.84 -13.10
N ALA A 13 -13.66 0.36 -13.20
CA ALA A 13 -14.78 0.88 -12.42
C ALA A 13 -14.73 0.38 -10.97
N ILE A 14 -14.59 1.30 -10.01
CA ILE A 14 -14.57 0.98 -8.58
C ILE A 14 -15.98 0.58 -8.09
N GLN A 15 -16.11 -0.58 -7.46
CA GLN A 15 -17.32 -1.11 -6.87
C GLN A 15 -17.34 -1.00 -5.33
N PRO A 16 -18.52 -1.01 -4.70
CA PRO A 16 -18.61 -1.14 -3.25
C PRO A 16 -17.95 -2.43 -2.77
N GLY A 17 -17.02 -2.31 -1.82
CA GLY A 17 -16.25 -3.44 -1.31
C GLY A 17 -14.86 -3.61 -1.94
N ASP A 18 -14.57 -2.89 -3.02
CA ASP A 18 -13.21 -2.86 -3.58
C ASP A 18 -12.22 -2.29 -2.55
N PHE A 19 -11.00 -2.83 -2.60
CA PHE A 19 -9.89 -2.33 -1.81
C PHE A 19 -8.56 -2.62 -2.50
N ILE A 20 -7.55 -1.85 -2.11
CA ILE A 20 -6.14 -2.18 -2.35
C ILE A 20 -5.47 -2.19 -0.97
N ARG A 21 -4.86 -3.31 -0.62
CA ARG A 21 -4.10 -3.46 0.61
C ARG A 21 -2.62 -3.42 0.29
N LEU A 22 -1.95 -2.44 0.87
CA LEU A 22 -0.51 -2.36 0.87
C LEU A 22 0.04 -3.25 1.97
N ILE A 23 1.03 -4.08 1.65
CA ILE A 23 1.77 -4.89 2.63
C ILE A 23 3.24 -4.55 2.51
N LEU A 24 3.86 -4.24 3.64
CA LEU A 24 5.32 -4.11 3.76
C LEU A 24 5.85 -5.34 4.49
N LEU A 25 6.84 -6.01 3.89
CA LEU A 25 7.51 -7.18 4.45
C LEU A 25 8.93 -6.79 4.90
N ASN A 26 9.27 -7.15 6.13
CA ASN A 26 10.56 -6.94 6.77
C ASN A 26 11.31 -8.27 6.94
N SER A 27 12.65 -8.23 6.86
CA SER A 27 13.55 -9.39 7.03
C SER A 27 13.22 -10.55 6.08
N VAL A 28 13.10 -10.21 4.79
CA VAL A 28 12.78 -11.15 3.71
C VAL A 28 13.76 -12.32 3.70
N GLY A 29 13.26 -13.55 3.83
CA GLY A 29 14.07 -14.77 3.89
C GLY A 29 14.67 -15.14 5.26
N ASP A 30 14.44 -14.36 6.32
CA ASP A 30 14.93 -14.66 7.68
C ASP A 30 13.99 -14.09 8.76
N GLY A 31 13.07 -14.89 9.29
CA GLY A 31 12.16 -14.43 10.35
C GLY A 31 11.16 -13.35 9.92
N GLU A 32 10.63 -13.48 8.70
CA GLU A 32 9.77 -12.49 8.04
C GLU A 32 8.63 -11.97 8.94
N THR A 33 8.50 -10.65 9.00
CA THR A 33 7.34 -9.97 9.60
C THR A 33 6.71 -9.02 8.59
N SER A 34 5.41 -8.79 8.71
CA SER A 34 4.72 -7.83 7.84
C SER A 34 3.75 -6.97 8.61
N GLY A 35 3.46 -5.81 8.04
CA GLY A 35 2.23 -5.11 8.37
C GLY A 35 1.53 -4.60 7.14
N SER A 36 0.27 -4.24 7.33
CA SER A 36 -0.62 -3.89 6.22
C SER A 36 -1.43 -2.63 6.48
N PHE A 37 -1.74 -1.94 5.40
CA PHE A 37 -2.62 -0.78 5.36
C PHE A 37 -3.62 -0.96 4.22
N THR A 38 -4.92 -0.82 4.51
CA THR A 38 -5.98 -1.04 3.53
C THR A 38 -6.55 0.30 3.07
N ILE A 39 -6.52 0.52 1.75
CA ILE A 39 -7.18 1.62 1.05
C ILE A 39 -8.53 1.08 0.58
N ASN A 40 -9.62 1.60 1.14
CA ASN A 40 -10.97 1.15 0.81
C ASN A 40 -11.54 1.93 -0.39
N SER A 41 -12.53 1.34 -1.06
CA SER A 41 -13.29 1.91 -2.19
C SER A 41 -13.78 3.35 -2.00
N ASN A 42 -14.03 3.79 -0.76
CA ASN A 42 -14.52 5.15 -0.50
C ASN A 42 -13.49 6.25 -0.76
N ILE A 43 -12.20 5.92 -0.88
CA ILE A 43 -11.13 6.89 -1.18
C ILE A 43 -10.37 6.57 -2.47
N LEU A 44 -10.55 5.38 -3.05
CA LEU A 44 -9.97 5.05 -4.35
C LEU A 44 -10.55 5.96 -5.43
N LEU A 45 -9.71 6.31 -6.42
CA LEU A 45 -10.09 7.15 -7.55
C LEU A 45 -9.96 6.36 -8.85
N GLN A 46 -11.04 6.36 -9.64
CA GLN A 46 -11.08 5.74 -10.95
C GLN A 46 -10.42 6.67 -11.98
N ASN A 47 -9.52 6.12 -12.81
CA ASN A 47 -8.85 6.81 -13.91
C ASN A 47 -8.18 8.13 -13.50
N THR A 48 -7.79 8.26 -12.24
CA THR A 48 -7.20 9.47 -11.65
C THR A 48 -6.20 9.04 -10.58
N TRP A 49 -5.08 9.77 -10.47
CA TRP A 49 -4.05 9.49 -9.47
C TRP A 49 -4.51 9.90 -8.07
N LEU A 50 -4.50 8.93 -7.14
CA LEU A 50 -4.61 9.13 -5.71
C LEU A 50 -3.21 9.05 -5.09
N GLY A 51 -2.69 10.19 -4.64
CA GLY A 51 -1.44 10.25 -3.87
C GLY A 51 -1.68 10.11 -2.37
N LEU A 52 -0.95 9.22 -1.73
CA LEU A 52 -1.11 8.91 -0.31
C LEU A 52 0.21 9.01 0.44
N ASP A 53 0.24 9.88 1.46
CA ASP A 53 1.28 9.89 2.49
C ASP A 53 0.81 9.06 3.68
N ILE A 54 1.34 7.84 3.81
CA ILE A 54 0.89 6.87 4.80
C ILE A 54 1.95 6.77 5.91
N PRO A 55 1.63 7.15 7.17
CA PRO A 55 2.53 6.91 8.28
C PRO A 55 2.86 5.42 8.39
N LEU A 56 4.13 5.08 8.58
CA LEU A 56 4.54 3.68 8.73
C LEU A 56 3.92 3.02 9.97
N SER A 57 3.51 3.82 10.97
CA SER A 57 2.73 3.36 12.13
C SER A 57 1.32 2.89 11.81
N SER A 58 0.78 3.25 10.65
CA SER A 58 -0.55 2.81 10.19
C SER A 58 -0.55 1.40 9.61
N PHE A 59 0.64 0.82 9.37
CA PHE A 59 0.78 -0.57 8.92
C PHE A 59 0.63 -1.52 10.10
N ASN A 60 -0.58 -2.03 10.32
CA ASN A 60 -0.89 -2.95 11.41
C ASN A 60 -0.04 -4.22 11.30
N GLY A 61 0.74 -4.53 12.33
CA GLY A 61 1.67 -5.67 12.36
C GLY A 61 3.13 -5.31 12.08
N LEU A 62 3.41 -4.13 11.51
CA LEU A 62 4.76 -3.68 11.15
C LEU A 62 5.48 -3.05 12.36
N ASN A 63 5.92 -3.91 13.28
CA ASN A 63 6.63 -3.53 14.50
C ASN A 63 8.13 -3.30 14.26
N ASP A 64 8.75 -4.09 13.38
CA ASP A 64 10.12 -3.89 12.91
C ASP A 64 10.12 -3.33 11.48
N ARG A 65 11.07 -2.42 11.22
CA ARG A 65 11.23 -1.68 9.97
C ARG A 65 12.70 -1.53 9.58
N SER A 66 13.58 -2.29 10.22
CA SER A 66 15.01 -2.26 10.01
C SER A 66 15.42 -2.73 8.60
N GLU A 67 14.61 -3.60 7.99
CA GLU A 67 14.94 -4.36 6.79
C GLU A 67 13.71 -4.56 5.89
N ILE A 68 12.98 -3.48 5.57
CA ILE A 68 11.85 -3.56 4.61
C ILE A 68 12.41 -3.91 3.23
N GLY A 69 12.05 -5.10 2.73
CA GLY A 69 12.57 -5.62 1.47
C GLY A 69 11.54 -5.74 0.35
N LEU A 70 10.25 -5.86 0.67
CA LEU A 70 9.18 -6.01 -0.32
C LEU A 70 7.97 -5.15 0.00
N THR A 71 7.30 -4.69 -1.05
CA THR A 71 6.00 -4.03 -1.02
C THR A 71 5.05 -4.79 -1.92
N PHE A 72 3.87 -5.14 -1.39
CA PHE A 72 2.81 -5.80 -2.16
C PHE A 72 1.59 -4.91 -2.29
N PHE A 73 0.96 -4.95 -3.46
CA PHE A 73 -0.35 -4.39 -3.74
C PHE A 73 -1.31 -5.56 -3.87
N VAL A 74 -2.20 -5.73 -2.89
CA VAL A 74 -3.08 -6.88 -2.80
C VAL A 74 -4.53 -6.43 -2.91
N SER A 75 -5.23 -6.98 -3.90
CA SER A 75 -6.69 -7.00 -3.98
C SER A 75 -7.15 -8.46 -3.88
N ASP A 76 -8.41 -8.69 -3.48
CA ASP A 76 -9.00 -10.05 -3.50
C ASP A 76 -9.83 -10.25 -4.77
N ASN A 77 -9.18 -10.07 -5.93
CA ASN A 77 -9.81 -10.07 -7.27
C ASN A 77 -10.94 -9.05 -7.48
N THR A 78 -11.06 -8.05 -6.61
CA THR A 78 -12.03 -6.95 -6.75
C THR A 78 -11.51 -5.83 -7.64
N VAL A 79 -10.20 -5.55 -7.55
CA VAL A 79 -9.45 -4.60 -8.38
C VAL A 79 -8.37 -5.38 -9.10
N SER A 80 -8.34 -5.36 -10.42
CA SER A 80 -7.45 -6.13 -11.29
C SER A 80 -6.53 -5.28 -12.17
N ASP A 81 -6.82 -3.99 -12.35
CA ASP A 81 -6.04 -3.11 -13.23
C ASP A 81 -5.67 -1.79 -12.52
N ILE A 82 -4.38 -1.63 -12.23
CA ILE A 82 -3.83 -0.45 -11.56
C ILE A 82 -2.54 0.04 -12.22
N PHE A 83 -2.34 1.35 -12.17
CA PHE A 83 -1.03 1.97 -12.32
C PHE A 83 -0.51 2.44 -10.96
N VAL A 84 0.80 2.36 -10.77
CA VAL A 84 1.47 2.78 -9.54
C VAL A 84 2.69 3.63 -9.91
N ASP A 85 2.87 4.75 -9.22
CA ASP A 85 4.01 5.64 -9.42
C ASP A 85 4.50 6.25 -8.10
N ASN A 86 5.66 6.93 -8.14
CA ASN A 86 6.24 7.71 -7.05
C ASN A 86 6.30 6.97 -5.71
N ILE A 87 6.75 5.72 -5.69
CA ILE A 87 6.90 4.97 -4.43
C ILE A 87 8.20 5.39 -3.75
N TYR A 88 8.12 6.08 -2.61
CA TYR A 88 9.31 6.42 -1.83
C TYR A 88 9.01 6.54 -0.33
N PHE A 89 10.02 6.25 0.48
CA PHE A 89 9.98 6.50 1.92
C PHE A 89 10.59 7.86 2.23
N PHE A 90 9.98 8.60 3.15
CA PHE A 90 10.48 9.92 3.54
C PHE A 90 10.35 10.17 5.05
N LYS A 91 10.93 11.29 5.49
CA LYS A 91 10.86 11.80 6.85
C LYS A 91 10.37 13.25 6.78
N ASN A 92 9.27 13.53 7.49
CA ASN A 92 8.83 14.92 7.74
C ASN A 92 9.74 15.58 8.78
#